data_AF-A0A9X8YQS9-F1
#
_entry.id   AF-A0A9X8YQS9-F1
#
_cell.length_a   1.000
_cell.length_b   1.000
_cell.length_c   1.000
_cell.angle_alpha   90.00
_cell.angle_beta   90.00
_cell.angle_gamma   90.00
#
_symmetry.space_group_name_H-M   'P 1'
#
loop_
_entity.id
_entity.type
_entity.pdbx_description
1 polymer ?
#
loop_
_entity_poly.entity_id
_entity_poly.type
_entity_poly.pdbx_seq_one_letter_code
_entity_poly.pdbx_strand_id
1 'polypeptide(L)' 'MKKTEQYDEPLPMLPNDPPLRAVRAFEAIARLGGISAAANELMISPSAVSHQLKTLEAFLQMPLT' A
#
# COMPACT_ATOMS: atom_id res chain seq x y z
N MET A 1 3.81 -11.59 34.24
CA MET A 1 3.53 -10.31 33.55
C MET A 1 4.48 -10.23 32.37
N LYS A 2 4.05 -10.64 31.17
CA LYS A 2 4.92 -10.61 29.99
C LYS A 2 4.97 -9.16 29.50
N LYS A 3 6.16 -8.59 29.63
CA LYS A 3 6.46 -7.19 29.31
C LYS A 3 6.21 -6.98 27.81
N THR A 4 5.46 -5.93 27.55
CA THR A 4 5.41 -5.16 26.31
C THR A 4 6.83 -4.80 25.83
N GLU A 5 6.95 -4.41 24.56
CA GLU A 5 8.16 -3.93 23.89
C GLU A 5 9.06 -5.01 23.26
N GLN A 6 8.76 -5.34 22.00
CA GLN A 6 9.82 -5.73 21.07
C GLN A 6 9.48 -5.20 19.66
N TYR A 7 9.68 -3.89 19.48
CA TYR A 7 9.99 -3.25 18.19
C TYR A 7 11.47 -2.86 18.26
N ASP A 8 12.36 -3.86 18.41
CA ASP A 8 13.82 -3.67 18.47
C ASP A 8 14.48 -3.80 17.09
N GLU A 9 13.69 -4.13 16.06
CA GLU A 9 14.18 -4.06 14.68
C GLU A 9 13.90 -2.65 14.16
N PRO A 10 14.93 -1.89 13.70
CA PRO A 10 14.66 -0.62 13.04
C PRO A 10 13.74 -0.90 11.87
N LEU A 11 12.64 -0.13 11.76
CA LEU A 11 11.79 -0.18 10.57
C LEU A 11 12.73 -0.13 9.37
N PRO A 12 12.58 -1.06 8.40
CA PRO A 12 13.46 -1.11 7.25
C PRO A 12 13.52 0.30 6.71
N MET A 13 14.72 0.88 6.68
CA MET A 13 14.92 2.24 6.20
C MET A 13 14.46 2.25 4.77
N LEU A 14 13.23 2.73 4.54
CA LEU A 14 12.60 2.75 3.23
C LEU A 14 13.42 3.71 2.38
N PRO A 15 14.19 3.20 1.40
CA PRO A 15 15.02 4.06 0.59
C PRO A 15 14.06 4.77 -0.35
N ASN A 16 13.94 6.09 -0.20
CA ASN A 16 13.10 7.02 -0.97
C ASN A 16 11.66 7.20 -0.46
N ASP A 17 11.04 8.30 -0.90
CA ASP A 17 9.63 8.59 -0.66
C ASP A 17 8.72 7.52 -1.31
N PRO A 18 7.58 7.19 -0.68
CA PRO A 18 6.65 6.24 -1.24
C PRO A 18 6.12 6.71 -2.61
N PRO A 19 5.90 5.79 -3.56
CA PRO A 19 5.34 6.15 -4.84
C PRO A 19 3.93 6.71 -4.67
N LEU A 20 3.76 8.02 -4.88
CA LEU A 20 2.51 8.74 -4.61
C LEU A 20 1.29 8.13 -5.31
N ARG A 21 1.47 7.62 -6.53
CA ARG A 21 0.40 6.92 -7.28
C ARG A 21 -0.04 5.64 -6.60
N ALA A 22 0.90 4.94 -5.97
CA ALA A 22 0.66 3.70 -5.26
C ALA A 22 -0.11 3.95 -3.96
N VAL A 23 0.29 4.98 -3.21
CA VAL A 23 -0.43 5.44 -2.01
C VAL A 23 -1.86 5.86 -2.35
N ARG A 24 -2.05 6.62 -3.44
CA ARG A 24 -3.38 7.02 -3.89
C ARG A 24 -4.25 5.84 -4.31
N ALA A 25 -3.69 4.84 -4.98
CA ALA A 25 -4.43 3.63 -5.36
C ALA A 25 -4.87 2.84 -4.12
N PHE A 26 -3.98 2.69 -3.13
CA PHE A 26 -4.29 2.02 -1.87
C PHE A 26 -5.38 2.74 -1.06
N GLU A 27 -5.28 4.07 -0.90
CA GLU A 27 -6.31 4.87 -0.22
C GLU A 27 -7.67 4.71 -0.90
N ALA A 28 -7.72 4.81 -2.23
CA ALA A 28 -8.97 4.66 -2.97
C ALA A 28 -9.58 3.26 -2.81
N ILE A 29 -8.76 2.20 -2.82
CA ILE A 29 -9.24 0.84 -2.55
C ILE A 29 -9.81 0.73 -1.13
N ALA A 30 -9.10 1.27 -0.13
CA ALA A 30 -9.53 1.21 1.26
C ALA A 30 -10.84 1.98 1.50
N ARG A 31 -11.01 3.14 0.85
CA ARG A 31 -12.23 3.97 0.95
C ARG A 31 -13.42 3.40 0.19
N LEU A 32 -13.19 2.82 -0.99
CA LEU A 32 -14.25 2.34 -1.88
C LEU A 32 -14.56 0.85 -1.75
N GLY A 33 -13.73 0.10 -1.01
CA GLY A 33 -13.92 -1.32 -0.75
C GLY A 33 -13.59 -2.24 -1.92
N GLY A 34 -12.85 -1.78 -2.94
CA GLY A 34 -12.44 -2.65 -4.03
C GLY A 34 -11.70 -2.02 -5.20
N ILE A 35 -10.98 -2.87 -5.94
CA ILE A 35 -10.13 -2.50 -7.08
C ILE A 35 -10.95 -1.89 -8.23
N SER A 36 -12.10 -2.46 -8.57
CA SER A 36 -12.93 -1.97 -9.68
C SER A 36 -13.48 -0.56 -9.43
N ALA A 37 -13.90 -0.28 -8.20
CA ALA A 37 -14.40 1.03 -7.81
C ALA A 37 -13.26 2.07 -7.81
N ALA A 38 -12.09 1.72 -7.27
CA ALA A 38 -10.91 2.57 -7.30
C ALA A 38 -10.41 2.84 -8.72
N ALA A 39 -10.41 1.84 -9.60
CA ALA A 39 -10.03 2.00 -11.00
C ALA A 39 -10.93 3.01 -11.73
N ASN A 40 -12.24 2.93 -11.49
CA ASN A 40 -13.20 3.86 -12.06
C ASN A 40 -13.00 5.29 -11.55
N GLU A 41 -12.78 5.47 -10.24
CA GLU A 41 -12.54 6.80 -9.66
C GLU A 41 -11.22 7.42 -10.16
N LEU A 42 -10.17 6.61 -10.26
CA LEU A 42 -8.84 7.07 -10.68
C LEU A 42 -8.67 7.18 -12.20
N MET A 43 -9.71 6.81 -12.97
CA MET A 43 -9.72 6.78 -14.43
C MET A 43 -8.55 5.97 -15.03
N ILE A 44 -8.27 4.80 -14.44
CA ILE A 44 -7.24 3.86 -14.89
C ILE A 44 -7.81 2.45 -14.97
N SER A 45 -7.08 1.52 -15.59
CA SER A 45 -7.52 0.12 -15.65
C SER A 45 -7.40 -0.58 -14.27
N PRO A 46 -8.23 -1.59 -13.99
CA PRO A 46 -8.09 -2.42 -12.80
C PRO A 46 -6.69 -3.03 -12.67
N SER A 47 -6.08 -3.44 -13.78
CA SER A 47 -4.70 -3.96 -13.82
C SER A 47 -3.66 -2.91 -13.37
N ALA A 48 -3.88 -1.63 -13.71
CA ALA A 48 -3.01 -0.55 -13.25
C ALA A 48 -3.12 -0.33 -11.74
N VAL A 49 -4.34 -0.40 -11.18
CA VAL A 49 -4.56 -0.34 -9.72
C VAL A 49 -3.86 -1.51 -9.02
N SER A 50 -4.03 -2.74 -9.52
CA SER A 50 -3.35 -3.92 -8.96
C SER A 50 -1.82 -3.79 -9.04
N HIS A 51 -1.29 -3.21 -10.12
CA HIS A 51 0.14 -2.96 -10.24
C HIS A 51 0.63 -1.94 -9.21
N GLN A 52 -0.09 -0.82 -9.06
CA GLN A 52 0.20 0.20 -8.06
C GLN A 52 0.20 -0.39 -6.64
N LEU A 53 -0.75 -1.27 -6.32
CA LEU A 53 -0.81 -1.93 -5.02
C LEU A 53 0.42 -2.81 -4.78
N LYS A 54 0.79 -3.65 -5.76
CA LYS A 54 2.03 -4.46 -5.70
C LYS A 54 3.29 -3.60 -5.56
N THR A 55 3.33 -2.45 -6.22
CA THR A 55 4.43 -1.48 -6.06
C THR A 55 4.50 -0.97 -4.63
N LEU A 56 3.37 -0.69 -3.99
CA LEU A 56 3.34 -0.25 -2.60
C LEU A 56 3.74 -1.37 -1.63
N GLU A 57 3.28 -2.60 -1.84
CA GLU A 57 3.68 -3.77 -1.04
C GLU A 57 5.18 -4.03 -1.14
N ALA A 58 5.73 -3.94 -2.34
CA ALA A 58 7.17 -4.04 -2.57
C ALA A 58 7.94 -2.88 -1.94
N PHE A 59 7.40 -1.67 -1.92
CA PHE A 59 8.02 -0.54 -1.22
C PHE A 59 8.04 -0.81 0.29
N LEU A 60 6.89 -1.18 0.88
CA LEU A 60 6.75 -1.42 2.32
C LEU A 60 7.36 -2.73 2.81
N GLN A 61 7.75 -3.62 1.89
CA GLN A 61 8.19 -5.00 2.20
C GLN A 61 7.14 -5.76 3.02
N MET A 62 5.85 -5.48 2.79
CA MET A 62 4.73 -6.00 3.56
C MET A 62 3.49 -6.14 2.67
N PRO A 63 2.69 -7.22 2.83
CA PRO A 63 1.41 -7.34 2.14
C PRO A 63 0.38 -6.32 2.65
N LEU A 64 -0.42 -5.77 1.74
CA LEU A 64 -1.50 -4.81 2.05
C LEU A 64 -2.91 -5.37 1.81
N THR A 65 -3.01 -6.50 1.12
CA THR A 65 -4.26 -7.25 0.87
C THR A 65 -4.30 -8.58 1.59
#